data_AF-A0A938CQ51-F1
#
_entry.id   AF-A0A938CQ51-F1
#
_cell.length_a   1.000
_cell.length_b   1.000
_cell.length_c   1.000
_cell.angle_alpha   90.00
_cell.angle_beta   90.00
_cell.angle_gamma   90.00
#
_symmetry.space_group_name_H-M   'P 1'
#
loop_
_entity.id
_entity.type
_entity.pdbx_description
1 polymer ?
#
loop_
_entity_poly.entity_id
_entity_poly.type
_entity_poly.pdbx_seq_one_letter_code
_entity_poly.pdbx_strand_id
1 'polypeptide(L)' 'MQINMKSFLIGTTMLMMTATGAFAEVVFNRGNSADPESLDPHKTSTVYEANILRDLFMGLMVQ' A
#
# COMPACT_ATOMS: atom_id res chain seq x y z
N MET A 1 -10.43 -27.75 -31.38
CA MET A 1 -9.69 -26.49 -31.14
C MET A 1 -8.23 -26.85 -30.91
N GLN A 2 -7.37 -26.70 -31.93
CA GLN A 2 -5.93 -27.04 -31.84
C GLN A 2 -5.16 -25.75 -31.56
N ILE A 3 -4.64 -25.60 -30.34
CA ILE A 3 -3.84 -24.43 -29.95
C ILE A 3 -2.41 -24.66 -30.45
N ASN A 4 -1.88 -23.75 -31.26
CA ASN A 4 -0.53 -23.85 -31.81
C ASN A 4 0.51 -23.48 -30.74
N MET A 5 1.50 -24.34 -30.50
CA MET A 5 2.52 -24.17 -29.45
C MET A 5 3.21 -22.80 -29.48
N LYS A 6 3.43 -22.22 -30.67
CA LYS A 6 4.04 -20.89 -30.83
C LYS A 6 3.14 -19.78 -30.32
N SER A 7 1.84 -19.87 -30.61
CA SER A 7 0.84 -18.91 -30.11
C SER A 7 0.71 -18.98 -28.59
N PHE A 8 0.76 -20.19 -28.04
CA PHE A 8 0.76 -20.41 -26.60
C PHE A 8 1.99 -19.81 -25.91
N LEU A 9 3.19 -19.96 -26.50
CA LEU A 9 4.43 -19.42 -25.96
C LEU A 9 4.47 -17.89 -25.99
N ILE A 10 4.03 -17.27 -27.09
CA ILE A 10 3.93 -15.80 -27.21
C ILE A 10 2.90 -15.25 -26.22
N GLY A 11 1.73 -15.87 -26.14
CA GLY A 11 0.67 -15.47 -25.21
C GLY A 11 1.13 -15.54 -23.75
N THR A 12 1.83 -16.60 -23.37
CA THR A 12 2.36 -16.77 -22.00
C THR A 12 3.43 -15.72 -21.70
N THR A 13 4.31 -15.42 -22.65
CA THR A 13 5.38 -14.42 -22.46
C THR A 13 4.81 -13.00 -22.31
N MET A 14 3.80 -12.63 -23.11
CA MET A 14 3.10 -11.36 -22.96
C MET A 14 2.39 -11.23 -21.60
N LEU A 15 1.76 -12.31 -21.13
CA LEU A 15 1.07 -12.31 -19.84
C LEU A 15 2.05 -12.18 -18.67
N MET A 16 3.26 -12.73 -18.80
CA MET A 16 4.33 -12.57 -17.80
C MET A 16 4.98 -11.19 -17.83
N MET A 17 5.02 -10.49 -18.97
CA MET A 17 5.54 -9.12 -19.06
C MET A 17 4.68 -8.11 -18.27
N THR A 18 3.38 -8.37 -18.10
CA THR A 18 2.51 -7.54 -17.26
C THR A 18 2.62 -7.87 -15.77
N ALA A 19 3.29 -8.97 -15.41
CA ALA A 19 3.54 -9.35 -14.02
C ALA A 19 4.77 -8.63 -13.48
N THR A 20 4.74 -7.30 -13.45
CA THR A 20 5.75 -6.51 -12.71
C THR A 20 5.52 -6.72 -11.21
N GLY A 21 6.50 -7.30 -10.52
CA GLY A 21 6.49 -7.32 -9.06
C GLY A 21 6.55 -5.89 -8.50
N ALA A 22 5.78 -5.61 -7.45
CA ALA A 22 5.86 -4.34 -6.74
C ALA A 22 7.18 -4.29 -5.94
N PHE A 23 8.26 -3.82 -6.57
CA PHE A 23 9.51 -3.48 -5.89
C PHE A 23 9.39 -2.08 -5.29
N ALA A 24 8.65 -1.97 -4.20
CA ALA A 24 8.51 -0.72 -3.46
C ALA A 24 9.68 -0.53 -2.48
N GLU A 25 10.20 0.69 -2.41
CA GLU A 25 11.05 1.13 -1.31
C GLU A 25 10.29 0.94 0.01
N VAL A 26 10.88 0.19 0.95
CA VAL A 26 10.21 -0.20 2.21
C VAL A 26 10.17 0.97 3.21
N VAL A 27 11.05 1.96 3.03
CA VAL A 27 11.13 3.13 3.92
C VAL A 27 10.41 4.30 3.26
N PHE A 28 9.32 4.72 3.89
CA PHE A 28 8.60 5.92 3.48
C PHE A 28 8.86 7.07 4.47
N ASN A 29 9.65 8.05 4.07
CA ASN A 29 9.97 9.22 4.88
C ASN A 29 8.89 10.30 4.69
N ARG A 30 7.89 10.33 5.58
CA ARG A 30 6.80 11.32 5.55
C ARG A 30 6.99 12.42 6.60
N GLY A 31 6.80 13.68 6.19
CA GLY A 31 6.63 14.79 7.12
C GLY A 31 5.22 14.82 7.71
N ASN A 32 5.09 15.38 8.92
CA ASN A 32 3.81 15.68 9.55
C ASN A 32 3.69 17.20 9.78
N SER A 33 2.48 17.75 9.73
CA SER A 33 2.28 19.22 9.79
C SER A 33 2.73 19.86 11.11
N ALA A 34 2.77 19.08 12.19
CA ALA A 34 3.21 19.49 13.52
C ALA A 34 3.58 18.26 14.36
N ASP A 35 4.20 18.50 15.52
CA ASP A 35 4.48 17.46 16.51
C ASP A 35 3.18 17.04 17.23
N PRO A 36 2.96 15.73 17.46
CA PRO A 36 1.79 15.23 18.17
C PRO A 36 1.87 15.55 19.68
N GLU A 37 0.75 15.98 20.28
CA GLU A 37 0.66 16.21 21.73
C GLU A 37 0.51 14.87 22.47
N SER A 38 -0.21 13.93 21.87
CA SER A 38 -0.42 12.59 22.41
C SER A 38 -0.51 11.51 21.33
N LEU A 39 -0.14 10.28 21.71
CA LEU A 39 -0.38 9.06 20.93
C LEU A 39 -1.46 8.17 21.56
N ASP A 40 -2.12 8.64 22.62
CA ASP A 40 -3.28 7.98 23.21
C ASP A 40 -4.52 8.33 22.37
N PRO A 41 -5.19 7.36 21.72
CA PRO A 41 -6.39 7.64 20.91
C PRO A 41 -7.50 8.37 21.67
N HIS A 42 -7.55 8.27 23.01
CA HIS A 42 -8.55 8.95 23.84
C HIS A 42 -8.18 10.39 24.22
N LYS A 43 -6.99 10.88 23.80
CA LYS A 43 -6.49 12.22 24.11
C LYS A 43 -6.05 13.02 22.89
N THR A 44 -6.28 12.50 21.68
CA THR A 44 -5.98 13.22 20.44
C THR A 44 -7.17 14.02 19.96
N SER A 45 -6.92 15.13 19.26
CA SER A 45 -7.98 16.03 18.77
C SER A 45 -7.65 16.70 17.44
N THR A 46 -6.49 16.39 16.84
CA THR A 46 -6.01 17.04 15.63
C THR A 46 -5.83 16.06 14.46
N VAL A 47 -5.80 16.59 13.24
CA VAL A 47 -5.64 15.78 12.01
C VAL A 47 -4.22 15.21 11.88
N TYR A 48 -3.22 15.96 12.31
CA TYR A 48 -1.82 15.53 12.20
C TYR A 48 -1.50 14.41 13.20
N GLU A 49 -2.21 14.31 14.33
CA GLU A 49 -2.15 13.13 15.21
C GLU A 49 -2.84 11.92 14.57
N ALA A 50 -4.00 12.12 13.96
CA ALA A 50 -4.76 11.05 13.30
C ALA A 50 -3.98 10.38 12.16
N ASN A 51 -3.10 11.12 11.48
CA ASN A 51 -2.20 10.56 10.46
C ASN A 51 -1.28 9.47 11.02
N ILE A 52 -0.79 9.65 12.25
CA ILE A 52 0.10 8.68 12.91
C ILE A 52 -0.72 7.55 13.54
N LEU A 53 -1.84 7.88 14.16
CA LEU A 53 -2.69 6.88 14.82
C LEU A 53 -3.25 5.83 13.86
N ARG A 54 -3.54 6.19 12.60
CA ARG A 54 -4.00 5.24 11.57
C ARG A 54 -2.94 4.23 11.15
N ASP A 55 -1.67 4.56 11.37
CA ASP A 55 -0.54 3.66 11.11
C ASP A 55 -0.28 2.74 12.32
N LEU A 56 -0.63 3.18 13.54
CA LEU A 56 -0.40 2.44 14.79
C LEU A 56 -1.59 1.57 15.24
N PHE A 57 -2.81 2.04 15.01
CA PHE A 57 -4.05 1.43 15.49
C PHE A 57 -5.09 1.34 14.38
N MET A 58 -5.88 0.26 14.41
CA MET A 58 -6.94 0.00 13.44
C MET A 58 -8.29 -0.07 14.15
N GLY A 59 -9.28 0.59 13.57
CA GLY A 59 -10.68 0.47 13.97
C GLY A 59 -11.35 -0.76 13.37
N LEU A 60 -12.62 -0.97 13.72
CA LEU A 60 -13.42 -2.06 13.15
C LEU A 60 -13.67 -1.88 11.65
N MET A 61 -13.74 -0.62 11.20
CA MET A 61 -13.84 -0.21 9.81
C MET A 61 -12.71 0.79 9.53
N VAL A 62 -12.26 0.83 8.28
CA VAL A 62 -11.24 1.77 7.80
C VAL A 62 -11.90 2.71 6.81
N GLN A 63 -11.57 4.00 6.89
CA GLN A 63 -12.03 5.02 5.96
C GLN A 63 -11.10 5.13 4.76
#